data_AF-A0A348SE12-F1
#
_entry.id   AF-A0A348SE12-F1
#
_cell.length_a   1.000
_cell.length_b   1.000
_cell.length_c   1.000
_cell.angle_alpha   90.00
_cell.angle_beta   90.00
_cell.angle_gamma   90.00
#
_symmetry.space_group_name_H-M   'P 1'
#
loop_
_entity.id
_entity.type
_entity.pdbx_description
1 polymer ?
#
loop_
_entity_poly.entity_id
_entity_poly.type
_entity_poly.pdbx_seq_one_letter_code
_entity_poly.pdbx_strand_id
1 'polypeptide(L)' 'ALIPYLDRRNIHSTRPSDRKLEVSLFSILWALGLAVTFIGIFFRGPGYSFVLPWVNGFFFSL' A
#
# COMPACT_ATOMS: atom_id res chain seq x y z
N ALA A 1 5.74 -7.59 14.07
CA ALA A 1 6.79 -8.00 15.04
C ALA A 1 8.05 -8.60 14.40
N LEU A 2 8.08 -9.00 13.11
CA LEU A 2 9.24 -9.67 12.49
C LEU A 2 10.33 -8.72 11.92
N ILE A 3 10.00 -7.43 11.75
CA ILE A 3 10.85 -6.44 11.07
C ILE A 3 12.30 -6.39 11.61
N PRO A 4 12.57 -6.47 12.94
CA PRO A 4 13.93 -6.43 13.48
C PRO A 4 14.82 -7.62 13.08
N TYR A 5 14.23 -8.75 12.66
CA TYR A 5 14.98 -9.95 12.28
C TYR A 5 15.24 -10.02 10.77
N LEU A 6 14.45 -9.28 9.98
CA LEU A 6 14.62 -9.13 8.53
C LEU A 6 15.66 -8.07 8.20
N ASP A 7 15.67 -6.97 8.94
CA ASP A 7 16.67 -5.92 8.81
C ASP A 7 17.86 -6.17 9.73
N ARG A 8 18.92 -6.77 9.16
CA ARG A 8 20.15 -7.11 9.88
C ARG A 8 21.20 -5.99 9.88
N ARG A 9 20.84 -4.77 9.47
CA ARG A 9 21.78 -3.64 9.49
C ARG A 9 22.05 -3.16 10.92
N ASN A 10 23.06 -2.31 11.06
CA ASN A 10 23.43 -1.73 12.34
C ASN A 10 22.23 -0.95 12.93
N ILE A 11 21.65 -1.50 14.00
CA ILE A 11 20.42 -1.03 14.66
C ILE A 11 20.61 0.38 15.27
N HIS A 12 21.85 0.80 15.52
CA HIS A 12 22.15 2.13 16.06
C HIS A 12 22.24 3.22 15.00
N SER A 13 22.19 2.86 13.71
CA SER A 13 22.13 3.84 12.63
C SER A 13 20.69 4.30 12.42
N THR A 14 20.39 5.52 12.88
CA THR A 14 19.07 6.18 12.78
C THR A 14 18.96 7.15 11.61
N ARG A 15 20.06 7.40 10.89
CA ARG A 15 20.05 8.36 9.78
C ARG A 15 19.34 7.74 8.56
N PRO A 16 18.39 8.45 7.93
CA PRO A 16 17.74 7.97 6.71
C PRO A 16 18.72 7.70 5.56
N SER A 17 19.84 8.44 5.53
CA SER A 17 20.94 8.26 4.56
C SER A 17 21.57 6.88 4.60
N ASP A 18 21.56 6.25 5.78
CA ASP A 18 22.24 4.98 6.03
C ASP A 18 21.28 3.79 5.74
N ARG A 19 19.97 4.08 5.60
CA ARG A 19 18.85 3.13 5.47
C ARG A 19 18.05 3.29 4.17
N LYS A 20 18.71 3.73 3.08
CA LYS A 20 18.04 4.04 1.80
C LYS A 20 17.12 2.93 1.27
N LEU A 21 17.54 1.66 1.38
CA LEU A 21 16.74 0.54 0.87
C LEU A 21 15.45 0.36 1.68
N GLU A 22 15.53 0.38 3.01
CA GLU A 22 14.36 0.23 3.89
C GLU A 22 13.38 1.37 3.70
N VAL A 23 13.89 2.61 3.65
CA VAL A 23 13.07 3.80 3.39
C VAL A 23 12.38 3.67 2.04
N SER A 24 13.10 3.27 0.98
CA SER A 24 12.49 3.09 -0.35
C SER A 24 11.45 1.96 -0.38
N LEU A 25 11.72 0.83 0.28
CA LEU A 25 10.79 -0.30 0.39
C LEU A 25 9.53 0.09 1.15
N PHE A 26 9.67 0.84 2.25
CA PHE A 26 8.55 1.36 3.01
C PHE A 26 7.71 2.34 2.18
N SER A 27 8.35 3.24 1.43
CA SER A 27 7.65 4.15 0.52
C SER A 27 6.87 3.39 -0.56
N ILE A 28 7.44 2.34 -1.15
CA ILE A 28 6.75 1.49 -2.14
C ILE A 28 5.56 0.78 -1.50
N LEU A 29 5.73 0.23 -0.29
CA LEU A 29 4.66 -0.45 0.43
C LEU A 29 3.49 0.49 0.75
N TRP A 30 3.77 1.74 1.13
CA TRP A 30 2.75 2.77 1.30
C TRP A 30 2.04 3.12 -0.02
N ALA A 31 2.78 3.29 -1.10
CA ALA A 31 2.20 3.56 -2.41
C ALA A 31 1.29 2.41 -2.87
N LEU A 32 1.70 1.15 -2.67
CA LEU A 32 0.89 -0.03 -2.95
C LEU A 32 -0.35 -0.12 -2.05
N GLY A 33 -0.21 0.14 -0.75
CA GLY A 33 -1.34 0.15 0.18
C GLY A 33 -2.40 1.20 -0.17
N LEU A 34 -1.95 2.41 -0.52
CA LEU A 34 -2.84 3.47 -1.02
C LEU A 34 -3.50 3.08 -2.33
N ALA A 35 -2.75 2.52 -3.28
CA ALA A 35 -3.29 2.06 -4.56
C ALA A 35 -4.40 1.01 -4.36
N VAL A 36 -4.16 0.00 -3.51
CA VAL A 36 -5.17 -1.03 -3.21
C VAL A 36 -6.39 -0.44 -2.51
N THR A 37 -6.19 0.55 -1.63
CA THR A 37 -7.30 1.23 -0.94
C THR A 37 -8.17 1.99 -1.95
N PHE A 38 -7.58 2.77 -2.85
CA PHE A 38 -8.32 3.48 -3.89
C PHE A 38 -9.03 2.53 -4.85
N ILE A 39 -8.36 1.45 -5.26
CA ILE A 39 -8.98 0.40 -6.07
C ILE A 39 -10.18 -0.20 -5.34
N GLY A 40 -10.04 -0.52 -4.05
CA GLY A 40 -11.11 -1.10 -3.24
C GLY A 40 -12.30 -0.17 -3.03
N ILE A 41 -12.09 1.15 -2.97
CA ILE A 41 -13.18 2.13 -2.82
C ILE A 41 -13.91 2.33 -4.14
N PHE A 42 -13.18 2.54 -5.25
CA PHE A 42 -13.78 3.01 -6.51
C PHE A 42 -14.11 1.91 -7.52
N PHE A 43 -13.44 0.77 -7.47
CA PHE A 43 -13.59 -0.31 -8.45
C PHE A 43 -14.38 -1.50 -7.90
N ARG A 44 -15.22 -1.26 -6.89
CA ARG A 44 -16.19 -2.25 -6.37
C ARG A 44 -17.53 -2.11 -7.09
N GLY A 45 -17.90 -3.16 -7.81
CA GLY A 45 -19.21 -3.34 -8.41
C GLY A 45 -20.15 -4.21 -7.55
N PRO A 46 -21.37 -4.45 -8.03
CA PRO A 46 -22.34 -5.33 -7.38
C PRO A 46 -21.71 -6.69 -7.07
N GLY A 47 -21.93 -7.19 -5.85
CA GLY A 47 -21.37 -8.48 -5.42
C GLY A 47 -19.84 -8.53 -5.33
N TYR A 48 -19.16 -7.40 -5.09
CA TYR A 48 -17.69 -7.31 -5.02
C TYR A 48 -16.96 -7.58 -6.35
N SER A 49 -17.62 -7.44 -7.49
CA SER A 49 -16.99 -7.54 -8.81
C SER A 49 -16.04 -6.35 -9.07
N PHE A 50 -14.95 -6.57 -9.82
CA PHE A 50 -14.08 -5.46 -10.28
C PHE A 50 -14.72 -4.79 -11.49
N VAL A 51 -15.06 -3.51 -11.36
CA VAL A 51 -15.79 -2.78 -12.39
C VAL A 51 -15.16 -1.40 -12.61
N LEU A 52 -15.03 -1.00 -13.87
CA LEU A 52 -14.55 0.33 -14.24
C LEU A 52 -15.67 1.36 -14.01
N PRO A 53 -15.47 2.36 -13.13
CA PRO A 53 -16.54 3.27 -12.73
C PRO A 53 -17.05 4.17 -13.87
N TRP A 54 -16.24 4.44 -14.89
CA TRP A 54 -16.65 5.21 -16.07
C TRP A 54 -17.45 4.41 -17.11
N VAL A 55 -17.55 3.09 -16.95
CA VAL A 55 -18.37 2.24 -17.83
C VAL A 55 -19.74 1.97 -17.19
N ASN A 56 -19.75 1.61 -15.91
CA ASN A 56 -20.96 1.12 -15.22
C ASN A 56 -21.45 2.05 -14.08
N GLY A 57 -20.78 3.19 -13.86
CA GLY A 57 -21.07 4.08 -12.74
C GLY A 57 -20.42 3.64 -11.43
N PHE A 58 -20.61 4.44 -10.37
CA PHE A 58 -20.17 4.10 -9.02
C PHE A 58 -21.26 3.37 -8.24
N PHE A 59 -20.87 2.35 -7.48
CA PHE A 59 -21.78 1.57 -6.63
C PHE A 59 -21.47 1.86 -5.15
N PHE A 60 -22.45 2.38 -4.42
CA PHE A 60 -22.34 2.63 -2.99
C PHE A 60 -23.58 2.02 -2.29
N SER A 61 -23.38 1.32 -1.18
CA SER A 61 -24.47 0.97 -0.25
C SER A 61 -24.36 1.87 0.96
N LEU A 62 -25.41 2.64 1.27
CA LEU A 62 -25.50 3.42 2.51
C LEU A 62 -26.05 2.55 3.65
#